data_AF-A0A895KX02-F1
#
_entry.id   AF-A0A895KX02-F1
#
_cell.length_a   1.000
_cell.length_b   1.000
_cell.length_c   1.000
_cell.angle_alpha   90.00
_cell.angle_beta   90.00
_cell.angle_gamma   90.00
#
_symmetry.space_group_name_H-M   'P 1'
#
loop_
_entity.id
_entity.type
_entity.pdbx_description
1 polymer ?
#
loop_
_entity_poly.entity_id
_entity_poly.type
_entity_poly.pdbx_seq_one_letter_code
_entity_poly.pdbx_strand_id
1 'polypeptide(L)'
;FILNNFFKAHFIKYPLMTYKLVYFKLWEEVLDLIGKKEHLTKSGLLKIISIKSLFKKGLNLDLLSSFPDVKHADCRVNSPVYLPSLHLLNNAWLTGFISADGTFGLIVTKNSVNNQNNKVIPQGRMAQNIPRYHKFSSFRSYQKYVRWRCYNKTFSAKQRC
;
A
#
# COMPACT_ATOMS: atom_id res chain seq x y z
N PHE A 1 -14.56 3.04 -20.10
CA PHE A 1 -13.76 4.28 -20.05
C PHE A 1 -14.30 5.32 -19.07
N ILE A 2 -15.60 5.66 -19.09
CA ILE A 2 -16.20 6.68 -18.22
C ILE A 2 -15.94 6.42 -16.73
N LEU A 3 -16.11 5.17 -16.27
CA LEU A 3 -15.87 4.79 -14.87
C LEU A 3 -14.41 4.98 -14.43
N ASN A 4 -13.45 4.70 -15.31
CA ASN A 4 -12.02 4.81 -14.99
C ASN A 4 -11.60 6.28 -14.82
N ASN A 5 -12.18 7.18 -15.62
CA ASN A 5 -11.94 8.62 -15.50
C ASN A 5 -12.48 9.18 -14.19
N PHE A 6 -13.64 8.69 -13.74
CA PHE A 6 -14.20 9.07 -12.44
C PHE A 6 -13.26 8.69 -11.28
N PHE A 7 -12.78 7.44 -11.25
CA PHE A 7 -11.86 7.00 -10.21
C PHE A 7 -10.53 7.77 -10.24
N LYS A 8 -9.96 7.99 -11.42
CA LYS A 8 -8.75 8.80 -11.60
C LYS A 8 -8.94 10.20 -11.02
N ALA A 9 -10.01 10.90 -11.41
CA ALA A 9 -10.32 12.24 -10.93
C ALA A 9 -10.53 12.29 -9.40
N HIS A 10 -11.22 11.30 -8.84
CA HIS A 10 -11.43 11.19 -7.40
C HIS A 10 -10.10 11.09 -6.64
N PHE A 11 -9.21 10.18 -7.04
CA PHE A 11 -7.94 9.96 -6.34
C PHE A 11 -6.87 11.03 -6.63
N ILE A 12 -7.02 11.83 -7.70
CA ILE A 12 -6.24 13.06 -7.86
C ILE A 12 -6.69 14.10 -6.82
N LYS A 13 -8.00 14.28 -6.64
CA LYS A 13 -8.57 15.23 -5.68
C LYS A 13 -8.39 14.80 -4.22
N TYR A 14 -8.49 13.50 -3.96
CA TYR A 14 -8.38 12.89 -2.63
C TYR A 14 -7.27 11.81 -2.65
N PRO A 15 -5.99 12.24 -2.59
CA PRO A 15 -4.86 11.34 -2.80
C PRO A 15 -4.77 10.25 -1.72
N LEU A 16 -4.32 9.07 -2.15
CA LEU A 16 -4.05 7.97 -1.25
C LEU A 16 -2.85 8.29 -0.35
N MET A 17 -3.03 8.13 0.97
CA MET A 17 -1.98 8.41 1.96
C MET A 17 -1.05 7.23 2.26
N THR A 18 -1.35 6.06 1.69
CA THR A 18 -0.59 4.82 1.93
C THR A 18 0.26 4.47 0.72
N TYR A 19 1.12 3.45 0.84
CA TYR A 19 1.90 2.95 -0.29
C TYR A 19 1.04 2.50 -1.50
N LYS A 20 -0.28 2.30 -1.29
CA LYS A 20 -1.24 2.11 -2.39
C LYS A 20 -1.21 3.27 -3.41
N LEU A 21 -0.75 4.46 -3.02
CA LEU A 21 -0.46 5.59 -3.92
C LEU A 21 0.49 5.23 -5.06
N VAL A 22 1.55 4.48 -4.78
CA VAL A 22 2.53 4.08 -5.82
C VAL A 22 1.85 3.18 -6.85
N TYR A 23 1.06 2.20 -6.39
CA TYR A 23 0.30 1.33 -7.29
C TYR A 23 -0.79 2.09 -8.05
N PHE A 24 -1.40 3.11 -7.45
CA PHE A 24 -2.34 3.98 -8.14
C PHE A 24 -1.67 4.75 -9.28
N LYS A 25 -0.48 5.33 -9.05
CA LYS A 25 0.29 6.01 -10.12
C LYS A 25 0.65 5.07 -11.27
N LEU A 26 1.09 3.85 -10.96
CA LEU A 26 1.37 2.83 -11.98
C LEU A 26 0.11 2.45 -12.77
N TRP A 27 -1.03 2.34 -12.08
CA TRP A 27 -2.31 2.06 -12.73
C TRP A 27 -2.79 3.22 -13.61
N GLU A 28 -2.59 4.46 -13.16
CA GLU A 28 -2.89 5.68 -13.90
C GLU A 28 -2.09 5.75 -15.22
N GLU A 29 -0.81 5.42 -15.19
CA GLU A 29 0.04 5.35 -16.40
C GLU A 29 -0.51 4.33 -17.41
N VAL A 30 -0.93 3.16 -16.94
CA VAL A 30 -1.56 2.13 -17.80
C VAL A 30 -2.87 2.64 -18.39
N LEU A 31 -3.69 3.37 -17.61
CA LEU A 31 -4.91 3.98 -18.15
C LEU A 31 -4.62 4.97 -19.26
N ASP A 32 -3.56 5.76 -19.15
CA ASP A 32 -3.19 6.74 -20.19
C ASP A 32 -2.74 6.04 -21.47
N LEU A 33 -1.97 4.95 -21.37
CA LEU A 33 -1.62 4.08 -22.50
C LEU A 33 -2.87 3.45 -23.15
N ILE A 34 -3.85 3.07 -22.34
CA ILE A 34 -5.11 2.50 -22.83
C ILE A 34 -5.96 3.57 -23.53
N GLY A 35 -6.05 4.77 -22.96
CA GLY A 35 -6.79 5.91 -23.53
C GLY A 35 -6.24 6.36 -24.87
N LYS A 36 -4.92 6.35 -25.04
CA LYS A 36 -4.24 6.64 -26.32
C LYS A 36 -4.27 5.49 -27.32
N LYS A 37 -4.87 4.35 -26.96
CA LYS A 37 -4.85 3.08 -27.73
C LYS A 37 -3.43 2.52 -28.00
N GLU A 38 -2.41 2.98 -27.28
CA GLU A 38 -1.03 2.50 -27.45
C GLU A 38 -0.88 1.03 -27.05
N HIS A 39 -1.72 0.54 -26.14
CA HIS A 39 -1.79 -0.87 -25.74
C HIS A 39 -2.01 -1.87 -26.90
N LEU A 40 -2.52 -1.41 -28.04
CA LEU A 40 -2.70 -2.22 -29.25
C LEU A 40 -1.39 -2.40 -30.04
N THR A 41 -0.36 -1.60 -29.75
CA THR A 41 0.95 -1.69 -30.38
C THR A 41 1.87 -2.60 -29.56
N LYS A 42 2.81 -3.29 -30.24
CA LYS A 42 3.82 -4.12 -29.55
C LYS A 42 4.60 -3.30 -28.50
N SER A 43 4.97 -2.07 -28.81
CA SER A 43 5.69 -1.18 -27.89
C SER A 43 4.85 -0.83 -26.65
N GLY A 44 3.59 -0.42 -26.83
CA GLY A 44 2.71 -0.09 -25.71
C GLY A 44 2.36 -1.31 -24.85
N LEU A 45 2.18 -2.48 -25.45
CA LEU A 45 1.99 -3.72 -24.71
C LEU A 45 3.21 -4.06 -23.84
N LEU A 46 4.43 -3.95 -24.38
CA LEU A 46 5.66 -4.16 -23.62
C LEU A 46 5.81 -3.16 -22.46
N LYS A 47 5.41 -1.89 -22.64
CA LYS A 47 5.34 -0.90 -21.55
C LYS A 47 4.38 -1.33 -20.43
N ILE A 48 3.18 -1.81 -20.78
CA ILE A 48 2.21 -2.28 -19.79
C ILE A 48 2.75 -3.48 -19.01
N ILE A 49 3.41 -4.43 -19.68
CA ILE A 49 4.03 -5.60 -19.03
C ILE A 49 5.15 -5.18 -18.08
N SER A 50 5.98 -4.22 -18.51
CA SER A 50 7.04 -3.68 -17.64
C SER A 50 6.46 -2.94 -16.43
N ILE A 51 5.38 -2.16 -16.58
CA ILE A 51 4.65 -1.57 -15.43
C ILE A 51 4.07 -2.67 -14.52
N LYS A 52 3.46 -3.71 -15.10
CA LYS A 52 2.88 -4.84 -14.35
C LYS A 52 3.92 -5.56 -13.50
N SER A 53 5.18 -5.61 -13.94
CA SER A 53 6.28 -6.22 -13.18
C SER A 53 6.57 -5.51 -11.85
N LEU A 54 6.22 -4.23 -11.72
CA LEU A 54 6.43 -3.41 -10.52
C LEU A 54 5.40 -3.67 -9.42
N PHE A 55 4.30 -4.34 -9.76
CA PHE A 55 3.30 -4.74 -8.77
C PHE A 55 3.85 -5.82 -7.84
N LYS A 56 3.32 -5.89 -6.62
CA LYS A 56 3.78 -6.85 -5.59
C LYS A 56 3.83 -8.31 -6.07
N LYS A 57 2.91 -8.72 -6.95
CA LYS A 57 2.83 -10.09 -7.49
C LYS A 57 3.73 -10.32 -8.71
N GLY A 58 4.38 -9.28 -9.25
CA GLY A 58 5.23 -9.38 -10.42
C GLY A 58 4.53 -9.95 -11.66
N LEU A 59 5.30 -10.57 -12.54
CA LEU A 59 4.82 -11.32 -13.71
C LEU A 59 4.73 -12.81 -13.39
N ASN A 60 3.75 -13.50 -13.99
CA ASN A 60 3.66 -14.97 -13.90
C ASN A 60 4.59 -15.63 -14.93
N LEU A 61 4.91 -16.91 -14.73
CA LEU A 61 5.78 -17.69 -15.61
C LEU A 61 5.33 -17.66 -17.08
N ASP A 62 4.03 -17.76 -17.34
CA ASP A 62 3.49 -17.74 -18.72
C ASP A 62 3.72 -16.40 -19.42
N LEU A 63 3.69 -15.30 -18.67
CA LEU A 63 3.98 -13.97 -19.21
C LEU A 63 5.47 -13.78 -19.45
N LEU A 64 6.31 -14.40 -18.61
CA LEU A 64 7.76 -14.37 -18.79
C LEU A 64 8.18 -15.15 -20.03
N SER A 65 7.60 -16.33 -20.25
CA SER A 65 7.87 -17.13 -21.45
C SER A 65 7.35 -16.47 -22.73
N SER A 66 6.20 -15.80 -22.66
CA SER A 66 5.62 -15.10 -23.81
C SER A 66 6.33 -13.80 -24.18
N PHE A 67 7.06 -13.18 -23.25
CA PHE A 67 7.70 -11.87 -23.44
C PHE A 67 9.15 -11.85 -22.89
N PRO A 68 10.07 -12.63 -23.49
CA PRO A 68 11.45 -12.73 -23.02
C PRO A 68 12.25 -11.42 -23.18
N ASP A 69 11.83 -10.55 -24.10
CA ASP A 69 12.48 -9.26 -24.38
C ASP A 69 12.34 -8.24 -23.24
N VAL A 70 11.45 -8.48 -22.28
CA VAL A 70 11.23 -7.57 -21.13
C VAL A 70 12.37 -7.77 -20.12
N LYS A 71 13.47 -7.03 -20.28
CA LYS A 71 14.60 -7.04 -19.34
C LYS A 71 14.14 -6.68 -17.92
N HIS A 72 14.08 -7.67 -17.04
CA HIS A 72 13.66 -7.51 -15.64
C HIS A 72 14.60 -6.66 -14.77
N ALA A 73 15.83 -6.42 -15.24
CA ALA A 73 16.88 -5.80 -14.45
C ALA A 73 16.69 -4.28 -14.24
N ASP A 74 16.12 -3.56 -15.21
CA ASP A 74 16.02 -2.09 -15.16
C ASP A 74 14.67 -1.54 -14.66
N CYS A 75 13.65 -2.39 -14.46
CA CYS A 75 12.29 -1.91 -14.18
C CYS A 75 12.19 -1.18 -12.83
N ARG A 76 12.98 -1.60 -11.82
CA ARG A 76 12.94 -1.01 -10.47
C ARG A 76 13.45 0.44 -10.44
N VAL A 77 14.21 0.86 -11.44
CA VAL A 77 14.76 2.22 -11.56
C VAL A 77 13.65 3.24 -11.84
N ASN A 78 12.53 2.81 -12.42
CA ASN A 78 11.42 3.70 -12.83
C ASN A 78 10.18 3.63 -11.92
N SER A 79 10.28 3.01 -10.73
CA SER A 79 9.13 2.95 -9.82
C SER A 79 8.80 4.35 -9.27
N PRO A 80 7.53 4.78 -9.28
CA PRO A 80 7.15 6.07 -8.72
C PRO A 80 7.59 6.21 -7.27
N VAL A 81 8.23 7.33 -6.96
CA VAL A 81 8.62 7.64 -5.58
C VAL A 81 7.36 7.81 -4.73
N TYR A 82 7.34 7.14 -3.58
CA TYR A 82 6.28 7.30 -2.60
C TYR A 82 6.41 8.67 -1.90
N LEU A 83 5.55 9.60 -2.31
CA LEU A 83 5.45 10.95 -1.76
C LEU A 83 3.98 11.26 -1.44
N PRO A 84 3.48 10.89 -0.26
CA PRO A 84 2.10 11.17 0.13
C PRO A 84 1.93 12.64 0.53
N SER A 85 0.77 13.23 0.21
CA SER A 85 0.39 14.58 0.62
C SER A 85 -0.07 14.60 2.07
N LEU A 86 0.86 14.42 3.01
CA LEU A 86 0.58 14.32 4.45
C LEU A 86 -0.14 15.55 5.03
N HIS A 87 0.03 16.72 4.42
CA HIS A 87 -0.68 17.94 4.80
C HIS A 87 -2.20 17.86 4.58
N LEU A 88 -2.67 16.96 3.72
CA LEU A 88 -4.10 16.70 3.47
C LEU A 88 -4.68 15.63 4.41
N LEU A 89 -3.88 15.09 5.33
CA LEU A 89 -4.33 14.09 6.28
C LEU A 89 -5.34 14.73 7.25
N ASN A 90 -6.60 14.30 7.15
CA ASN A 90 -7.69 14.81 7.96
C ASN A 90 -8.37 13.71 8.79
N ASN A 91 -9.25 14.11 9.70
CA ASN A 91 -9.98 13.19 10.56
C ASN A 91 -10.87 12.23 9.76
N ALA A 92 -11.49 12.69 8.66
CA ALA A 92 -12.35 11.86 7.83
C ALA A 92 -11.59 10.69 7.17
N TRP A 93 -10.37 10.96 6.68
CA TRP A 93 -9.49 9.91 6.16
C TRP A 93 -9.10 8.95 7.28
N LEU A 94 -8.70 9.47 8.44
CA LEU A 94 -8.30 8.65 9.59
C LEU A 94 -9.44 7.76 10.07
N THR A 95 -10.67 8.27 10.18
CA THR A 95 -11.85 7.48 10.56
C THR A 95 -12.16 6.40 9.54
N GLY A 96 -12.07 6.71 8.24
CA GLY A 96 -12.26 5.71 7.18
C GLY A 96 -11.20 4.62 7.24
N PHE A 97 -9.94 5.00 7.47
CA PHE A 97 -8.83 4.06 7.60
C PHE A 97 -8.95 3.18 8.85
N ILE A 98 -9.28 3.75 10.01
CA ILE A 98 -9.56 3.01 11.25
C ILE A 98 -10.75 2.06 11.07
N SER A 99 -11.80 2.47 10.38
CA SER A 99 -12.98 1.63 10.17
C SER A 99 -12.65 0.38 9.33
N ALA A 100 -11.66 0.46 8.44
CA ALA A 100 -11.24 -0.65 7.60
C ALA A 100 -10.15 -1.53 8.22
N ASP A 101 -9.06 -0.91 8.72
CA ASP A 101 -7.83 -1.60 9.17
C ASP A 101 -7.55 -1.40 10.68
N GLY A 102 -8.50 -0.84 11.41
CA GLY A 102 -8.42 -0.64 12.86
C GLY A 102 -8.99 -1.80 13.67
N THR A 103 -8.60 -1.85 14.93
CA THR A 103 -9.13 -2.80 15.92
C THR A 103 -9.21 -2.14 17.27
N PHE A 104 -10.35 -2.29 17.95
CA PHE A 104 -10.54 -1.89 19.33
C PHE A 104 -10.70 -3.13 20.20
N GLY A 105 -10.03 -3.17 21.33
CA GLY A 105 -10.11 -4.30 22.24
C GLY A 105 -9.69 -3.93 23.66
N LEU A 106 -9.99 -4.83 24.59
CA LEU A 106 -9.58 -4.70 25.99
C LEU A 106 -8.50 -5.75 26.27
N ILE A 107 -7.39 -5.33 26.87
CA ILE A 107 -6.37 -6.24 27.39
C ILE A 107 -6.60 -6.35 28.89
N VAL A 108 -6.85 -7.57 29.37
CA VAL A 108 -6.90 -7.88 30.80
C VAL A 108 -5.59 -8.58 31.17
N THR A 109 -4.86 -8.03 32.14
CA THR A 109 -3.59 -8.59 32.61
C THR A 109 -3.64 -8.75 34.11
N LYS A 110 -3.22 -9.90 34.63
CA LYS A 110 -3.09 -10.13 36.07
C LYS A 110 -2.03 -9.20 36.64
N ASN A 111 -2.32 -8.59 37.78
CA ASN A 111 -1.38 -7.70 38.44
C ASN A 111 -0.44 -8.54 39.32
N SER A 112 0.86 -8.53 39.04
CA SER A 112 1.84 -9.40 39.72
C SER A 112 2.04 -9.06 41.20
N VAL A 113 1.57 -7.89 41.65
CA VAL A 113 1.81 -7.38 43.00
C VAL A 113 0.67 -7.72 43.97
N ASN A 114 -0.58 -7.82 43.49
CA ASN A 114 -1.75 -8.18 44.30
C ASN A 114 -2.66 -9.14 43.51
N ASN A 115 -2.76 -10.40 43.95
CA ASN A 115 -3.49 -11.49 43.28
C ASN A 115 -5.01 -11.29 43.12
N GLN A 116 -5.56 -10.16 43.59
CA GLN A 116 -7.01 -9.91 43.63
C GLN A 116 -7.49 -8.89 42.59
N ASN A 117 -6.60 -8.08 41.98
CA ASN A 117 -7.01 -7.01 41.07
C ASN A 117 -6.45 -7.23 39.65
N ASN A 118 -7.34 -7.45 38.68
CA ASN A 118 -6.97 -7.49 37.26
C ASN A 118 -6.78 -6.06 36.71
N LYS A 119 -5.72 -5.84 35.95
CA LYS A 119 -5.52 -4.59 35.19
C LYS A 119 -6.25 -4.70 33.86
N VAL A 120 -7.23 -3.83 33.62
CA VAL A 120 -7.91 -3.68 32.33
C VAL A 120 -7.30 -2.50 31.58
N ILE A 121 -6.93 -2.70 30.32
CA ILE A 121 -6.30 -1.68 29.47
C ILE A 121 -7.09 -1.60 28.16
N PRO A 122 -7.78 -0.48 27.88
CA PRO A 122 -8.36 -0.25 26.57
C PRO A 122 -7.25 -0.07 25.52
N GLN A 123 -7.43 -0.68 24.35
CA GLN A 123 -6.46 -0.66 23.27
C GLN A 123 -7.13 -0.42 21.92
N GLY A 124 -6.71 0.64 21.23
CA GLY A 124 -6.87 0.80 19.79
C GLY A 124 -5.59 0.36 19.06
N ARG A 125 -5.73 -0.36 17.96
CA ARG A 125 -4.62 -0.75 17.06
C ARG A 125 -4.98 -0.46 15.62
N MET A 126 -3.98 -0.11 14.83
CA MET A 126 -4.02 -0.19 13.38
C MET A 126 -2.73 -0.86 12.92
N ALA A 127 -2.84 -1.79 11.99
CA ALA A 127 -1.70 -2.52 11.46
C ALA A 127 -1.65 -2.35 9.95
N GLN A 128 -0.53 -1.86 9.45
CA GLN A 128 -0.31 -1.73 8.02
C GLN A 128 0.99 -2.39 7.59
N ASN A 129 0.95 -3.05 6.43
CA ASN A 129 2.15 -3.56 5.80
C ASN A 129 2.84 -2.41 5.04
N ILE A 130 4.09 -2.14 5.38
CA ILE A 130 4.88 -1.05 4.82
C ILE A 130 6.16 -1.65 4.22
N PRO A 131 6.57 -1.26 3.01
CA PRO A 131 7.86 -1.68 2.46
C PRO A 131 9.02 -1.30 3.40
N ARG A 132 10.04 -2.15 3.50
CA ARG A 132 11.15 -2.05 4.49
C ARG A 132 11.81 -0.67 4.63
N TYR A 133 11.78 0.16 3.58
CA TYR A 133 12.45 1.46 3.54
C TYR A 133 11.55 2.65 3.94
N HIS A 134 10.26 2.43 4.22
CA HIS A 134 9.35 3.50 4.62
C HIS A 134 9.00 3.43 6.11
N LYS A 135 9.18 4.55 6.80
CA LYS A 135 8.79 4.70 8.20
C LYS A 135 7.36 5.23 8.26
N PHE A 136 6.51 4.60 9.09
CA PHE A 136 5.19 5.10 9.48
C PHE A 136 5.27 6.35 10.39
N SER A 137 6.35 7.11 10.28
CA SER A 137 6.68 8.22 11.20
C SER A 137 5.73 9.40 11.05
N SER A 138 5.04 9.53 9.92
CA SER A 138 4.07 10.59 9.66
C SER A 138 2.80 10.51 10.50
N PHE A 139 2.45 9.33 11.04
CA PHE A 139 1.32 9.16 11.95
C PHE A 139 1.68 9.37 13.43
N ARG A 140 2.94 9.76 13.73
CA ARG A 140 3.38 9.97 15.12
C ARG A 140 2.66 11.12 15.81
N SER A 141 2.19 12.13 15.08
CA SER A 141 1.37 13.22 15.64
C SER A 141 0.06 12.72 16.27
N TYR A 142 -0.48 11.58 15.79
CA TYR A 142 -1.67 10.93 16.35
C TYR A 142 -1.35 9.95 17.51
N GLN A 143 -0.09 9.81 17.91
CA GLN A 143 0.34 8.94 19.02
C GLN A 143 -0.08 9.42 20.40
N LYS A 144 -0.53 10.68 20.53
CA LYS A 144 -0.90 11.25 21.83
C LYS A 144 -2.14 10.62 22.48
N TYR A 145 -2.99 9.94 21.70
CA TYR A 145 -4.30 9.45 22.18
C TYR A 145 -4.50 7.93 22.11
N VAL A 146 -3.64 7.18 21.42
CA VAL A 146 -3.80 5.74 21.18
C VAL A 146 -2.45 5.04 21.29
N ARG A 147 -2.41 3.80 21.79
CA ARG A 147 -1.15 3.01 21.84
C ARG A 147 -0.93 2.27 20.52
N TRP A 148 -0.08 2.81 19.67
CA TRP A 148 0.22 2.29 18.33
C TRP A 148 1.23 1.15 18.35
N ARG A 149 0.96 0.06 17.62
CA ARG A 149 1.97 -0.96 17.29
C ARG A 149 2.09 -1.08 15.78
N CYS A 150 3.20 -0.61 15.23
CA CYS A 150 3.58 -0.87 13.84
C CYS A 150 4.29 -2.23 13.77
N TYR A 151 3.82 -3.12 12.91
CA TYR A 151 4.47 -4.40 12.65
C TYR A 151 5.05 -4.40 11.24
N ASN A 152 6.37 -4.50 11.12
CA ASN A 152 6.99 -4.92 9.88
C ASN A 152 6.73 -6.43 9.74
N LYS A 153 5.69 -6.82 8.99
CA LYS A 153 5.58 -8.22 8.57
C LYS A 153 6.70 -8.51 7.57
N THR A 154 7.87 -8.90 8.05
CA THR A 154 8.88 -9.56 7.23
C THR A 154 8.27 -10.88 6.76
N PHE A 155 7.76 -10.91 5.54
CA PHE A 155 7.64 -12.18 4.84
C PHE A 155 9.07 -12.67 4.62
N SER A 156 9.48 -13.66 5.42
CA SER A 156 10.53 -14.57 4.98
C SER A 156 10.00 -15.22 3.71
N ALA A 157 10.60 -14.89 2.58
CA ALA A 157 10.47 -15.70 1.39
C ALA A 157 11.10 -17.04 1.75
N LYS A 158 10.28 -18.01 2.20
CA LYS A 158 10.63 -19.41 2.01
C LYS A 158 10.61 -19.62 0.50
N GLN A 159 11.79 -19.63 -0.09
CA GLN A 159 12.07 -20.36 -1.32
C GLN A 159 11.43 -21.74 -1.15
N ARG A 160 10.32 -21.97 -1.85
CA ARG A 160 9.87 -23.32 -2.14
C ARG A 160 10.52 -23.66 -3.48
N CYS A 161 11.52 -24.53 -3.41
CA CYS A 161 11.83 -25.43 -4.51
C CYS A 161 10.62 -26.33 -4.78
#